data_AF-A0A1V5WRW8-F1
#
_entry.id   AF-A0A1V5WRW8-F1
#
_cell.length_a   1.000
_cell.length_b   1.000
_cell.length_c   1.000
_cell.angle_alpha   90.00
_cell.angle_beta   90.00
_cell.angle_gamma   90.00
#
_symmetry.space_group_name_H-M   'P 1'
#
loop_
_entity.id
_entity.type
_entity.pdbx_description
1 polymer ?
#
loop_
_entity_poly.entity_id
_entity_poly.type
_entity_poly.pdbx_seq_one_letter_code
_entity_poly.pdbx_strand_id
1 'polypeptide(L)' 'MLASAEGYSPSILCSYLFTLGQVFNNFYQNVRVLDAGEEEREILLLLLKAVMTTMRVGLDRLGINTVEKM' A
#
# COMPACT_ATOMS: atom_id res chain seq x y z
N MET A 1 -3.75 -4.38 12.64
CA MET A 1 -3.25 -5.76 12.88
C MET A 1 -4.02 -6.48 13.98
N LEU A 2 -4.31 -5.88 15.15
CA LEU A 2 -5.10 -6.55 16.21
C LEU A 2 -6.49 -7.03 15.74
N ALA A 3 -7.25 -6.20 15.01
CA ALA A 3 -8.62 -6.52 14.60
C ALA A 3 -8.77 -7.78 13.71
N SER A 4 -7.77 -8.11 12.88
CA SER A 4 -7.82 -9.31 12.03
C SER A 4 -7.53 -10.60 12.80
N ALA A 5 -6.68 -10.51 13.83
CA ALA A 5 -6.38 -11.63 14.72
C ALA A 5 -7.55 -11.92 15.68
N GLU A 6 -8.23 -10.87 16.15
CA GLU A 6 -9.38 -11.01 17.05
C GLU A 6 -10.65 -11.47 16.32
N GLY A 7 -10.80 -11.14 15.04
CA GLY A 7 -12.00 -11.49 14.24
C GLY A 7 -11.92 -12.78 13.41
N TYR A 8 -10.80 -13.53 13.44
CA TYR A 8 -10.59 -14.75 12.64
C TYR A 8 -10.93 -14.62 11.14
N SER A 9 -10.89 -13.40 10.59
CA SER A 9 -11.30 -13.13 9.21
C SER A 9 -10.13 -12.54 8.44
N PRO A 10 -9.35 -13.36 7.70
CA PRO A 10 -8.36 -12.86 6.74
C PRO A 10 -8.98 -11.93 5.69
N SER A 11 -10.30 -12.02 5.49
CA SER A 11 -11.14 -11.10 4.74
C SER A 11 -10.92 -9.63 5.10
N ILE A 12 -10.77 -9.31 6.39
CA ILE A 12 -10.57 -7.93 6.86
C ILE A 12 -9.22 -7.38 6.37
N LEU A 13 -8.18 -8.23 6.42
CA LEU A 13 -6.85 -7.87 5.93
C LEU A 13 -6.87 -7.70 4.41
N CYS A 14 -7.58 -8.56 3.69
CA CYS A 14 -7.76 -8.45 2.24
C CYS A 14 -8.51 -7.17 1.85
N SER A 15 -9.62 -6.85 2.52
CA SER A 15 -10.36 -5.60 2.30
C SER A 15 -9.51 -4.36 2.59
N TYR A 16 -8.72 -4.38 3.66
CA TYR A 16 -7.78 -3.29 3.97
C TYR A 16 -6.75 -3.10 2.86
N LEU A 17 -6.12 -4.17 2.38
CA LEU A 17 -5.14 -4.11 1.29
C LEU A 17 -5.76 -3.62 -0.01
N PHE A 18 -7.00 -4.01 -0.28
CA PHE A 18 -7.76 -3.56 -1.45
C PHE A 18 -8.04 -2.05 -1.38
N THR A 19 -8.54 -1.55 -0.25
CA THR A 19 -8.75 -0.12 -0.02
C THR A 19 -7.43 0.66 -0.09
N LEU A 20 -6.35 0.12 0.50
CA LEU A 20 -5.02 0.74 0.43
C LEU A 20 -4.55 0.90 -1.03
N GLY A 21 -4.80 -0.10 -1.87
CA GLY A 21 -4.49 -0.05 -3.30
C GLY A 21 -5.31 0.99 -4.06
N GLN A 22 -6.61 1.10 -3.76
CA GLN A 22 -7.47 2.13 -4.35
C GLN A 22 -7.02 3.54 -3.98
N VAL A 23 -6.72 3.78 -2.70
CA VAL A 23 -6.22 5.07 -2.21
C VAL A 23 -4.88 5.39 -2.86
N PHE A 24 -3.98 4.41 -2.96
CA PHE A 24 -2.68 4.59 -3.61
C PHE A 24 -2.81 4.93 -5.10
N ASN A 25 -3.72 4.27 -5.83
CA ASN A 25 -3.94 4.54 -7.25
C ASN A 25 -4.48 5.97 -7.46
N ASN A 26 -5.46 6.38 -6.64
CA ASN A 26 -5.98 7.74 -6.67
C ASN A 26 -4.88 8.78 -6.33
N PHE A 27 -4.04 8.50 -5.32
CA PHE A 27 -2.91 9.34 -4.97
C PHE A 27 -1.92 9.47 -6.14
N TYR A 28 -1.56 8.37 -6.78
CA TYR A 28 -0.64 8.37 -7.93
C TYR A 28 -1.19 9.14 -9.14
N GLN A 29 -2.51 9.12 -9.35
CA GLN A 29 -3.15 9.91 -10.40
C GLN A 29 -3.18 11.41 -10.11
N ASN A 30 -3.36 11.79 -8.84
CA ASN A 30 -3.48 13.19 -8.44
C ASN A 30 -2.13 13.87 -8.14
N VAL A 31 -1.10 13.09 -7.80
CA VAL A 31 0.23 13.61 -7.45
C VAL A 31 1.17 13.49 -8.62
N ARG A 32 1.59 14.64 -9.16
CA ARG A 32 2.64 14.70 -10.18
C ARG A 32 4.03 14.61 -9.54
N VAL A 33 4.44 13.39 -9.21
CA VAL A 33 5.76 13.10 -8.59
C VAL A 33 6.94 13.61 -9.45
N LEU A 34 6.75 13.71 -10.77
CA LEU A 34 7.76 14.20 -11.72
C LEU A 34 7.88 15.74 -11.76
N ASP A 35 6.82 16.46 -11.37
CA ASP A 35 6.79 17.93 -11.34
C ASP A 35 7.06 18.48 -9.93
N ALA A 36 7.16 17.61 -8.92
CA ALA A 36 7.40 17.98 -7.52
C ALA A 36 8.86 18.44 -7.30
N GLY A 37 9.06 19.40 -6.41
CA GLY A 37 10.38 19.88 -6.01
C GLY A 37 11.23 18.76 -5.38
N GLU A 38 12.55 18.95 -5.29
CA GLU A 38 13.49 17.90 -4.87
C GLU A 38 13.16 17.32 -3.47
N GLU A 39 12.80 18.19 -2.50
CA GLU A 39 12.36 17.77 -1.16
C GLU A 39 10.99 17.06 -1.17
N GLU A 40 10.02 17.57 -1.92
CA GLU A 40 8.70 16.92 -2.03
C GLU A 40 8.83 15.54 -2.68
N ARG A 41 9.68 15.41 -3.69
CA ARG A 41 9.94 14.15 -4.37
C ARG A 41 10.52 13.10 -3.41
N GLU A 42 11.45 13.47 -2.53
CA GLU A 42 11.97 12.54 -1.52
C GLU A 42 10.88 12.07 -0.55
N ILE A 43 10.03 12.99 -0.07
CA ILE A 43 8.91 12.67 0.81
C ILE A 43 7.93 11.70 0.12
N LEU A 44 7.59 11.99 -1.15
CA LEU A 44 6.72 11.15 -1.96
C LEU A 44 7.30 9.76 -2.20
N LEU A 45 8.60 9.65 -2.49
CA LEU A 45 9.29 8.38 -2.64
C LEU A 45 9.29 7.56 -1.34
N LEU A 46 9.51 8.23 -0.19
CA LEU A 46 9.46 7.59 1.12
C LEU A 46 8.06 7.05 1.42
N LEU A 47 7.02 7.84 1.13
CA LEU A 47 5.63 7.46 1.28
C LEU A 47 5.30 6.23 0.40
N LEU A 48 5.70 6.26 -0.88
CA LEU A 48 5.54 5.13 -1.79
C LEU A 48 6.17 3.86 -1.24
N LYS A 49 7.40 3.97 -0.71
CA LYS A 49 8.16 2.84 -0.17
C LYS A 49 7.49 2.25 1.07
N ALA A 50 6.91 3.09 1.93
CA ALA A 50 6.15 2.65 3.10
C ALA A 50 4.86 1.93 2.71
N VAL A 51 4.10 2.47 1.74
CA VAL A 51 2.87 1.83 1.23
C VAL A 51 3.19 0.48 0.59
N MET A 52 4.21 0.41 -0.28
CA MET A 52 4.65 -0.83 -0.91
C MET A 52 5.09 -1.88 0.11
N THR A 53 5.83 -1.47 1.15
CA THR A 53 6.26 -2.39 2.21
C THR A 53 5.06 -2.93 2.99
N THR A 54 4.09 -2.07 3.30
CA THR A 54 2.86 -2.46 4.00
C THR A 54 2.01 -3.43 3.18
N MET A 55 1.85 -3.17 1.88
CA MET A 55 1.15 -4.08 0.96
C MET A 55 1.84 -5.44 0.86
N ARG A 56 3.17 -5.44 0.69
CA ARG A 56 3.96 -6.67 0.58
C ARG A 56 3.82 -7.53 1.82
N VAL A 57 4.00 -6.95 3.00
CA VAL A 57 3.84 -7.67 4.28
C VAL A 57 2.40 -8.17 4.45
N GLY A 58 1.39 -7.37 4.10
CA GLY A 58 0.00 -7.81 4.22
C GLY A 58 -0.36 -8.96 3.28
N LEU A 59 0.13 -8.94 2.05
CA LEU A 59 -0.11 -9.99 1.06
C LEU A 59 0.67 -11.27 1.37
N ASP A 60 1.92 -11.15 1.84
CA ASP A 60 2.72 -12.25 2.36
C ASP A 60 2.02 -12.96 3.53
N ARG A 61 1.43 -12.19 4.45
CA ARG A 61 0.63 -12.73 5.57
C ARG A 61 -0.67 -13.42 5.12
N LEU A 62 -1.19 -13.09 3.95
CA LEU A 62 -2.32 -13.78 3.33
C LEU A 62 -1.89 -15.01 2.49
N GLY A 63 -0.58 -15.27 2.36
CA GLY A 63 -0.04 -16.31 1.49
C GLY A 63 -0.17 -15.99 -0.01
N ILE A 64 -0.40 -14.72 -0.35
CA ILE A 64 -0.54 -14.24 -1.73
C ILE A 64 0.81 -13.66 -2.15
N ASN A 65 1.46 -14.30 -3.12
CA ASN A 65 2.68 -13.76 -3.71
C ASN A 65 2.36 -12.48 -4.49
N THR A 66 2.88 -11.34 -4.04
CA THR A 66 2.80 -10.07 -4.76
C THR A 66 3.59 -10.15 -6.06
N VAL A 67 2.97 -9.78 -7.17
CA VAL A 67 3.68 -9.44 -8.40
C VAL A 67 4.35 -8.07 -8.23
N GLU A 68 5.66 -8.00 -8.44
CA GLU A 68 6.46 -6.75 -8.33
C GLU A 68 6.11 -5.69 -9.39
N LYS A 69 5.33 -6.06 -10.41
CA LYS A 69 4.81 -5.17 -11.45
C LYS A 69 3.37 -5.54 -11.77
N MET A 70 2.48 -4.56 -11.66
CA MET A 70 1.24 -4.51 -12.45
C MET A 70 1.49 -3.60 -13.66
#